data_AF-A0A926ZKU6-F1
#
_entry.id   AF-A0A926ZKU6-F1
#
_cell.length_a   1.000
_cell.length_b   1.000
_cell.length_c   1.000
_cell.angle_alpha   90.00
_cell.angle_beta   90.00
_cell.angle_gamma   90.00
#
_symmetry.space_group_name_H-M   'P 1'
#
loop_
_entity.id
_entity.type
_entity.pdbx_description
1 polymer ?
#
loop_
_entity_poly.entity_id
_entity_poly.type
_entity_poly.pdbx_seq_one_letter_code
_entity_poly.pdbx_strand_id
1 'polypeptide(L)'
;MIGFIFALILFVSPTLIILWSALSRVGFVWSLLWILAGSIIGGLLLAIAGAVFYGLLTAWDDRRTGPPEAGAIGAGLGRAIVTLIFMVMFGWIGSGLGAFLAFN
;
A
#
# COMPACT_ATOMS: atom_id res chain seq x y z
N MET A 1 8.90 2.06 -20.54
CA MET A 1 7.42 2.09 -20.68
C MET A 1 6.72 1.52 -19.46
N ILE A 2 7.02 0.29 -19.02
CA ILE A 2 6.42 -0.30 -17.79
C ILE A 2 6.61 0.57 -16.54
N GLY A 3 7.81 1.12 -16.31
CA GLY A 3 8.05 2.00 -15.15
C GLY A 3 7.21 3.29 -15.16
N PHE A 4 6.91 3.82 -16.35
CA PHE A 4 6.05 5.00 -16.50
C PHE A 4 4.57 4.66 -16.25
N ILE A 5 4.12 3.47 -16.69
CA ILE A 5 2.78 2.96 -16.42
C ILE A 5 2.60 2.64 -14.93
N PHE A 6 3.61 2.05 -14.30
CA PHE A 6 3.62 1.82 -12.84
C PHE A 6 3.61 3.15 -12.08
N ALA A 7 4.41 4.12 -12.51
CA ALA A 7 4.39 5.47 -11.94
C ALA A 7 3.02 6.14 -12.12
N LEU A 8 2.35 5.96 -13.27
CA LEU A 8 0.98 6.44 -13.52
C LEU A 8 -0.05 5.75 -12.63
N ILE A 9 0.03 4.42 -12.46
CA ILE A 9 -0.87 3.65 -11.56
C ILE A 9 -0.63 4.05 -10.09
N LEU A 10 0.62 4.32 -9.71
CA LEU A 10 1.00 4.87 -8.40
C LEU A 10 0.52 6.32 -8.22
N PHE A 11 0.62 7.15 -9.27
CA PHE A 11 0.15 8.54 -9.26
C PHE A 11 -1.36 8.63 -9.22
N VAL A 12 -2.06 7.66 -9.79
CA VAL A 12 -3.51 7.53 -9.71
C VAL A 12 -3.84 6.69 -8.47
N SER A 13 -3.54 7.26 -7.30
CA SER A 13 -4.05 6.72 -6.04
C SER A 13 -5.59 6.73 -6.08
N PRO A 14 -6.27 5.67 -5.60
CA PRO A 14 -7.72 5.63 -5.41
C PRO A 14 -8.22 6.86 -4.66
N THR A 15 -7.42 7.37 -3.72
CA THR A 15 -7.72 8.59 -2.98
C THR A 15 -7.74 9.80 -3.87
N LEU A 16 -6.81 9.95 -4.81
CA LEU A 16 -6.82 11.08 -5.74
C LEU A 16 -8.04 11.01 -6.67
N ILE A 17 -8.48 9.81 -7.08
CA ILE A 17 -9.73 9.64 -7.83
C ILE A 17 -10.95 10.04 -7.00
N ILE A 18 -11.02 9.58 -5.75
CA ILE A 18 -12.14 9.88 -4.83
C ILE A 18 -12.16 11.37 -4.51
N LEU A 19 -11.00 11.97 -4.20
CA LEU A 19 -10.88 13.39 -3.87
C LEU A 19 -11.25 14.27 -5.08
N TRP A 20 -10.77 13.92 -6.27
CA TRP A 20 -11.13 14.61 -7.51
C TRP A 20 -12.63 14.51 -7.80
N SER A 21 -13.22 13.32 -7.63
CA SER A 21 -14.65 13.09 -7.81
C SER A 21 -15.49 13.86 -6.78
N ALA A 22 -15.01 13.99 -5.55
CA ALA A 22 -15.67 14.77 -4.51
C ALA A 22 -15.55 16.28 -4.75
N LEU A 23 -14.36 16.78 -5.10
CA LEU A 23 -14.12 18.18 -5.45
C LEU A 23 -14.99 18.66 -6.61
N SER A 24 -15.08 17.84 -7.67
CA SER A 24 -15.87 18.16 -8.87
C SER A 24 -17.38 18.20 -8.62
N ARG A 25 -17.88 17.60 -7.55
CA ARG A 25 -19.32 17.53 -7.23
C ARG A 25 -19.76 18.51 -6.15
N VAL A 26 -18.92 18.75 -5.13
CA VAL A 26 -19.36 19.43 -3.90
C VAL A 26 -18.54 20.69 -3.56
N GLY A 27 -17.47 20.99 -4.32
CA GLY A 27 -16.52 22.07 -3.97
C GLY A 27 -15.63 21.70 -2.78
N PHE A 28 -14.75 22.62 -2.35
CA PHE A 28 -13.84 22.36 -1.23
C PHE A 28 -14.54 22.56 0.12
N VAL A 29 -14.70 21.47 0.88
CA VAL A 29 -15.36 21.45 2.20
C VAL A 29 -14.46 20.74 3.20
N TRP A 30 -14.46 21.16 4.46
CA TRP A 30 -13.68 20.54 5.55
C TRP A 30 -13.87 19.01 5.64
N SER A 31 -15.03 18.50 5.22
CA SER A 31 -15.30 17.07 5.15
C SER A 31 -14.38 16.31 4.18
N LEU A 32 -13.83 16.96 3.16
CA LEU A 32 -12.86 16.36 2.23
C LEU A 32 -11.53 16.02 2.91
N LEU A 33 -11.17 16.73 3.99
CA LEU A 33 -9.97 16.40 4.74
C LEU A 33 -10.10 15.04 5.44
N TRP A 34 -11.31 14.62 5.79
CA TRP A 34 -11.55 13.28 6.33
C TRP A 34 -11.29 12.19 5.30
N ILE A 35 -11.57 12.42 4.01
CA ILE A 35 -11.23 11.48 2.93
C ILE A 35 -9.72 11.30 2.82
N LEU A 36 -8.96 12.40 2.88
CA LEU A 36 -7.48 12.35 2.89
C LEU A 36 -6.96 11.65 4.13
N ALA A 37 -7.47 12.00 5.32
CA ALA A 37 -7.06 11.40 6.58
C ALA A 37 -7.36 9.90 6.62
N GLY A 38 -8.59 9.51 6.25
CA GLY A 38 -9.02 8.13 6.15
C GLY A 38 -8.16 7.34 5.18
N SER A 39 -7.83 7.90 4.02
CA SER A 39 -6.89 7.30 3.08
C SER A 39 -5.49 7.08 3.66
N ILE A 40 -4.92 8.09 4.32
CA ILE A 40 -3.56 7.98 4.87
C ILE A 40 -3.55 6.90 5.95
N ILE A 41 -4.53 6.92 6.85
CA ILE A 41 -4.64 5.95 7.94
C ILE A 41 -4.88 4.53 7.39
N GLY A 42 -5.87 4.37 6.51
CA GLY A 42 -6.17 3.08 5.90
C GLY A 42 -5.00 2.52 5.09
N GLY A 43 -4.31 3.38 4.35
CA GLY A 43 -3.12 3.02 3.59
C GLY A 43 -1.96 2.60 4.50
N LEU A 44 -1.70 3.32 5.59
CA LEU A 44 -0.66 2.95 6.55
C LEU A 44 -0.97 1.61 7.22
N LEU A 45 -2.20 1.42 7.68
CA LEU A 45 -2.63 0.18 8.36
C LEU A 45 -2.50 -1.03 7.45
N LEU A 46 -2.99 -0.94 6.21
CA LEU A 46 -2.87 -2.07 5.28
C LEU A 46 -1.43 -2.25 4.78
N ALA A 47 -0.64 -1.19 4.62
CA ALA A 47 0.79 -1.34 4.31
C ALA A 47 1.51 -2.16 5.40
N ILE A 48 1.26 -1.87 6.68
CA ILE A 48 1.78 -2.66 7.80
C ILE A 48 1.28 -4.11 7.71
N ALA A 49 -0.01 -4.32 7.42
CA ALA A 49 -0.55 -5.66 7.23
C ALA A 49 0.13 -6.42 6.07
N GLY A 50 0.45 -5.74 4.96
CA GLY A 50 1.19 -6.29 3.84
C GLY A 50 2.62 -6.72 4.22
N ALA A 51 3.31 -5.91 5.02
CA ALA A 51 4.63 -6.28 5.56
C ALA A 51 4.54 -7.53 6.44
N VAL A 52 3.57 -7.58 7.35
CA VAL A 52 3.34 -8.74 8.23
C VAL A 52 2.99 -9.98 7.41
N PHE A 53 2.12 -9.84 6.41
CA PHE A 53 1.71 -10.94 5.54
C PHE A 53 2.91 -11.57 4.82
N TYR A 54 3.76 -10.76 4.18
CA TYR A 54 4.94 -11.29 3.50
C TYR A 54 5.98 -11.84 4.49
N GLY A 55 6.11 -11.23 5.68
CA GLY A 55 6.92 -11.78 6.78
C GLY A 55 6.47 -13.17 7.21
N LEU A 56 5.15 -13.40 7.31
CA LEU A 56 4.61 -14.73 7.61
C LEU A 56 4.86 -15.73 6.47
N LEU A 57 4.75 -15.28 5.22
CA LEU A 57 4.95 -16.11 4.03
C LEU A 57 6.41 -16.57 3.91
N THR A 58 7.36 -15.67 4.16
CA THR A 58 8.79 -16.00 4.21
C THR A 58 9.14 -16.88 5.41
N ALA A 59 8.57 -16.62 6.59
CA ALA A 59 8.76 -17.48 7.75
C ALA A 59 8.20 -18.90 7.53
N TRP A 60 7.11 -19.04 6.77
CA TRP A 60 6.62 -20.34 6.35
C TRP A 60 7.61 -21.01 5.39
N ASP A 61 8.04 -20.30 4.35
CA ASP A 61 8.95 -20.84 3.34
C ASP A 61 10.28 -21.32 3.97
N ASP A 62 10.85 -20.53 4.87
CA ASP A 62 12.08 -20.88 5.63
C ASP A 62 11.92 -22.17 6.45
N ARG A 63 10.72 -22.44 6.98
CA ARG A 63 10.45 -23.71 7.69
C ARG A 63 10.40 -24.91 6.75
N ARG A 64 10.12 -24.70 5.46
CA ARG A 64 10.02 -25.77 4.44
C ARG A 64 11.34 -26.01 3.73
N THR A 65 12.06 -24.96 3.37
CA THR A 65 13.25 -25.02 2.51
C THR A 65 14.55 -24.81 3.27
N GLY A 66 14.48 -24.42 4.55
CA GLY A 66 15.60 -24.03 5.37
C GLY A 66 15.88 -22.53 5.29
N PRO A 67 16.42 -21.92 6.35
CA PRO A 67 16.74 -20.50 6.33
C PRO A 67 17.86 -20.21 5.32
N PRO A 68 17.87 -19.03 4.68
CA PRO A 68 18.94 -18.63 3.79
C PRO A 68 20.29 -18.56 4.53
N GLU A 69 21.39 -18.77 3.80
CA GLU A 69 22.74 -18.64 4.36
C GLU A 69 22.92 -17.25 5.00
N ALA A 70 23.40 -17.24 6.25
CA ALA A 70 23.59 -16.03 7.02
C ALA A 70 24.54 -15.07 6.28
N GLY A 71 24.06 -13.87 5.94
CA GLY A 71 24.86 -12.85 5.24
C GLY A 71 24.71 -12.85 3.71
N ALA A 72 23.87 -13.70 3.12
CA ALA A 72 23.53 -13.60 1.71
C ALA A 72 22.80 -12.27 1.42
N ILE A 73 23.56 -11.25 0.97
CA ILE A 73 23.05 -9.90 0.67
C ILE A 73 21.84 -9.95 -0.26
N GLY A 74 21.83 -10.88 -1.22
CA GLY A 74 20.70 -11.12 -2.14
C GLY A 74 19.43 -11.60 -1.45
N ALA A 75 19.53 -12.41 -0.39
CA ALA A 75 18.36 -12.91 0.34
C ALA A 75 17.73 -11.81 1.23
N GLY A 76 18.56 -11.03 1.92
CA GLY A 76 18.08 -9.91 2.75
C GLY A 76 17.49 -8.77 1.92
N LEU A 77 18.24 -8.31 0.91
CA LEU A 77 17.81 -7.22 0.03
C LEU A 77 16.59 -7.63 -0.81
N GLY A 78 16.58 -8.85 -1.35
CA GLY A 78 15.46 -9.38 -2.12
C GLY A 78 14.17 -9.44 -1.31
N ARG A 79 14.23 -9.96 -0.07
CA ARG A 79 13.08 -9.97 0.84
C ARG A 79 12.62 -8.56 1.18
N ALA A 80 13.53 -7.62 1.44
CA ALA A 80 13.16 -6.24 1.72
C ALA A 80 12.42 -5.58 0.55
N ILE A 81 12.87 -5.80 -0.69
CA ILE A 81 12.21 -5.29 -1.90
C ILE A 81 10.80 -5.87 -2.02
N VAL A 82 10.65 -7.19 -1.86
CA VAL A 82 9.34 -7.83 -1.97
C VAL A 82 8.41 -7.39 -0.84
N THR A 83 8.91 -7.24 0.40
CA THR A 83 8.16 -6.64 1.51
C THR A 83 7.63 -5.26 1.12
N LEU A 84 8.48 -4.39 0.56
CA LEU A 84 8.09 -3.06 0.08
C LEU A 84 6.99 -3.14 -0.99
N ILE A 85 7.06 -4.10 -1.92
CA ILE A 85 6.01 -4.31 -2.92
C ILE A 85 4.68 -4.65 -2.23
N PHE A 86 4.67 -5.58 -1.27
CA PHE A 86 3.46 -5.94 -0.52
C PHE A 86 2.91 -4.75 0.28
N MET A 87 3.78 -3.98 0.92
CA MET A 87 3.39 -2.76 1.65
C MET A 87 2.73 -1.74 0.71
N VAL A 88 3.31 -1.49 -0.46
CA VAL A 88 2.76 -0.55 -1.44
C VAL A 88 1.42 -1.04 -1.98
N MET A 89 1.32 -2.32 -2.36
CA MET A 89 0.08 -2.89 -2.89
C MET A 89 -1.06 -2.84 -1.87
N PHE A 90 -0.80 -3.29 -0.64
CA PHE A 90 -1.82 -3.26 0.41
C PHE A 90 -2.13 -1.83 0.84
N GLY A 91 -1.11 -0.98 0.97
CA GLY A 91 -1.31 0.43 1.29
C GLY A 91 -2.13 1.17 0.25
N TRP A 92 -1.98 0.81 -1.03
CA TRP A 92 -2.82 1.35 -2.11
C TRP A 92 -4.29 0.93 -1.96
N ILE A 93 -4.55 -0.34 -1.65
CA ILE A 93 -5.90 -0.85 -1.37
C ILE A 93 -6.50 -0.18 -0.13
N GLY A 94 -5.74 -0.11 0.96
CA GLY A 94 -6.17 0.50 2.22
C GLY A 94 -6.42 1.99 2.11
N SER A 95 -5.68 2.67 1.25
CA SER A 95 -5.87 4.08 0.94
C SER A 95 -7.25 4.34 0.30
N GLY A 96 -7.66 3.49 -0.64
CA GLY A 96 -9.01 3.55 -1.22
C GLY A 96 -10.12 3.19 -0.23
N LEU A 97 -9.94 2.11 0.53
CA LEU A 97 -10.89 1.68 1.57
C LEU A 97 -11.06 2.74 2.67
N GLY A 98 -9.96 3.31 3.15
CA GLY A 98 -9.98 4.35 4.18
C GLY A 98 -10.65 5.64 3.71
N ALA A 99 -10.38 6.05 2.46
CA ALA A 99 -11.10 7.17 1.84
C ALA A 99 -12.61 6.90 1.72
N PHE A 100 -12.99 5.68 1.32
CA PHE A 100 -14.40 5.28 1.20
C PHE A 100 -15.11 5.26 2.56
N LEU A 101 -14.47 4.71 3.59
CA LEU A 101 -15.03 4.67 4.95
C LEU A 101 -15.16 6.05 5.59
N ALA A 102 -14.28 6.99 5.24
CA ALA A 102 -14.37 8.36 5.74
C ALA A 102 -15.39 9.23 4.98
N PHE A 103 -15.84 8.77 3.80
CA PHE A 103 -16.84 9.45 3.00
C PHE A 103 -18.28 9.03 3.34
N ASN A 104 -18.50 7.77 3.73
CA ASN A 104 -19.80 7.25 4.17
C ASN A 104 -20.04 7.54 5.65
#